data_AF-A0AAN6JN86-F1
#
_entry.id   AF-A0AAN6JN86-F1
#
_cell.length_a   1.000
_cell.length_b   1.000
_cell.length_c   1.000
_cell.angle_alpha   90.00
_cell.angle_beta   90.00
_cell.angle_gamma   90.00
#
_symmetry.space_group_name_H-M   'P 1'
#
loop_
_entity.id
_entity.type
_entity.pdbx_description
1 polymer ?
#
loop_
_entity_poly.entity_id
_entity_poly.type
_entity_poly.pdbx_seq_one_letter_code
_entity_poly.pdbx_strand_id
1 'polypeptide(L)'
;NIRDVLRLAHEKRLVVLADEVYQVNIYQPLERPFVSFKKVLRDFAKSEKEEERVIAEDVELVSCHNISKGVSGECGRRGGYFELCNISPEVEAQVYKLASVSLCSSVQGQIGIDLLVRPPKEGEESYALFKEETEGIYQTLKSRSEKMHAKFNELPGVVCNEAQGALYLFPELRLPAGAEKKAKEAGKKIDEYYCPQARPKSNTNRFKVCNVFVGVLL
;
A
#
# COMPACT_ATOMS: atom_id res chain seq x y z
N ASN A 1 17.15 2.72 1.80
CA ASN A 1 16.07 1.87 2.35
C ASN A 1 15.78 0.64 1.51
N ILE A 2 15.21 0.71 0.29
CA ILE A 2 14.90 -0.53 -0.49
C ILE A 2 16.17 -1.38 -0.74
N ARG A 3 17.29 -0.75 -1.10
CA ARG A 3 18.58 -1.43 -1.25
C ARG A 3 19.00 -2.18 0.03
N ASP A 4 18.77 -1.58 1.19
CA ASP A 4 19.17 -2.16 2.48
C ASP A 4 18.27 -3.34 2.84
N VAL A 5 16.97 -3.28 2.51
CA VAL A 5 16.05 -4.41 2.64
C VAL A 5 16.48 -5.57 1.75
N LEU A 6 16.87 -5.30 0.49
CA LEU A 6 17.36 -6.33 -0.43
C LEU A 6 18.70 -6.94 0.03
N ARG A 7 19.62 -6.13 0.58
CA ARG A 7 20.85 -6.62 1.21
C ARG A 7 20.55 -7.53 2.41
N LEU A 8 19.61 -7.12 3.27
CA LEU A 8 19.19 -7.93 4.41
C LEU A 8 18.54 -9.23 3.96
N ALA A 9 17.69 -9.18 2.94
CA ALA A 9 17.04 -10.36 2.37
C ALA A 9 18.07 -11.34 1.82
N HIS A 10 19.07 -10.84 1.10
CA HIS A 10 20.21 -11.65 0.64
C HIS A 10 20.99 -12.27 1.81
N GLU A 11 21.42 -11.45 2.78
CA GLU A 11 22.21 -11.91 3.94
C GLU A 11 21.47 -12.98 4.77
N LYS A 12 20.16 -12.80 4.96
CA LYS A 12 19.33 -13.68 5.78
C LYS A 12 18.64 -14.79 4.99
N ARG A 13 18.84 -14.87 3.66
CA ARG A 13 18.17 -15.81 2.74
C ARG A 13 16.64 -15.76 2.89
N LEU A 14 16.09 -14.56 2.73
CA LEU A 14 14.66 -14.30 2.83
C LEU A 14 14.08 -14.02 1.45
N VAL A 15 12.90 -14.57 1.20
CA VAL A 15 12.05 -14.18 0.07
C VAL A 15 11.44 -12.80 0.35
N VAL A 16 11.48 -11.91 -0.63
CA VAL A 16 10.88 -10.59 -0.54
C VAL A 16 9.49 -10.62 -1.16
N LEU A 17 8.46 -10.31 -0.38
CA LEU A 17 7.11 -10.06 -0.87
C LEU A 17 6.86 -8.54 -0.90
N ALA A 18 6.91 -7.94 -2.09
CA ALA A 18 6.70 -6.52 -2.28
C ALA A 18 5.23 -6.22 -2.64
N ASP A 19 4.45 -5.78 -1.65
CA ASP A 19 3.07 -5.31 -1.85
C ASP A 19 3.07 -3.84 -2.33
N GLU A 20 3.02 -3.65 -3.65
CA GLU A 20 3.16 -2.36 -4.32
C GLU A 20 1.82 -1.82 -4.85
N VAL A 21 0.72 -2.14 -4.15
CA VAL A 21 -0.66 -1.82 -4.61
C VAL A 21 -0.99 -0.33 -4.63
N TYR A 22 -0.22 0.50 -3.91
CA TYR A 22 -0.38 1.96 -3.87
C TYR A 22 0.64 2.72 -4.74
N GLN A 23 1.30 2.05 -5.69
CA GLN A 23 2.40 2.63 -6.48
C GLN A 23 2.07 3.94 -7.23
N VAL A 24 0.79 4.20 -7.55
CA VAL A 24 0.33 5.44 -8.21
C VAL A 24 -0.25 6.49 -7.24
N ASN A 25 -0.45 6.16 -5.96
CA ASN A 25 -0.94 7.10 -4.94
C ASN A 25 0.23 7.65 -4.12
N ILE A 26 1.07 8.50 -4.71
CA ILE A 26 2.22 9.12 -4.02
C ILE A 26 2.00 10.63 -3.97
N TYR A 27 1.89 11.24 -2.78
CA TYR A 27 1.53 12.67 -2.64
C TYR A 27 2.72 13.63 -2.73
N GLN A 28 3.94 13.10 -2.57
CA GLN A 28 5.21 13.84 -2.66
C GLN A 28 6.14 13.23 -3.74
N PRO A 29 5.69 13.13 -5.01
CA PRO A 29 6.41 12.36 -6.04
C PRO A 29 7.75 12.97 -6.44
N LEU A 30 7.97 14.28 -6.25
CA LEU A 30 9.24 14.95 -6.55
C LEU A 30 10.35 14.60 -5.55
N GLU A 31 9.99 14.44 -4.28
CA GLU A 31 10.93 14.12 -3.21
C GLU A 31 11.07 12.62 -2.99
N ARG A 32 9.96 11.89 -3.14
CA ARG A 32 9.85 10.45 -2.84
C ARG A 32 9.05 9.75 -3.94
N PRO A 33 9.60 9.65 -5.16
CA PRO A 33 8.93 8.92 -6.22
C PRO A 33 8.77 7.44 -5.85
N PHE A 34 7.75 6.79 -6.43
CA PHE A 34 7.68 5.34 -6.37
C PHE A 34 8.85 4.71 -7.12
N VAL A 35 9.51 3.76 -6.48
CA VAL A 35 10.58 2.95 -7.06
C VAL A 35 10.28 1.50 -6.71
N SER A 36 10.02 0.65 -7.71
CA SER A 36 9.70 -0.75 -7.46
C SER A 36 10.90 -1.52 -6.90
N PHE A 37 10.63 -2.50 -6.04
CA PHE A 37 11.63 -3.43 -5.54
C PHE A 37 12.36 -4.12 -6.69
N LYS A 38 11.64 -4.50 -7.74
CA LYS A 38 12.23 -5.12 -8.92
C LYS A 38 13.21 -4.20 -9.64
N LYS A 39 12.89 -2.91 -9.78
CA LYS A 39 13.83 -1.96 -10.39
C LYS A 39 15.11 -1.88 -9.57
N VAL A 40 15.01 -1.76 -8.24
CA VAL A 40 16.18 -1.68 -7.36
C VAL A 40 16.98 -2.98 -7.39
N LEU A 41 16.31 -4.14 -7.38
CA LEU A 41 16.94 -5.45 -7.53
C LEU A 41 17.75 -5.54 -8.83
N ARG A 42 17.20 -5.07 -9.96
CA ARG A 42 17.92 -5.06 -11.25
C ARG A 42 19.02 -4.01 -11.30
N ASP A 43 18.93 -2.93 -10.53
CA ASP A 43 20.00 -1.93 -10.45
C ASP A 43 21.24 -2.47 -9.71
N PHE A 44 21.11 -3.49 -8.85
CA PHE A 44 22.26 -4.17 -8.23
C PHE A 44 23.20 -4.83 -9.25
N ALA A 45 22.66 -5.35 -10.37
CA ALA A 45 23.46 -5.91 -11.46
C ALA A 45 24.41 -4.89 -12.11
N LYS A 46 24.13 -3.60 -11.93
CA LYS A 46 24.94 -2.48 -12.44
C LYS A 46 25.96 -1.98 -11.42
N SER A 47 26.02 -2.58 -10.22
CA SER A 47 26.97 -2.17 -9.19
C SER A 47 28.40 -2.53 -9.59
N GLU A 48 29.36 -1.69 -9.19
CA GLU A 48 30.79 -1.94 -9.39
C GLU A 48 31.30 -3.05 -8.46
N LYS A 49 30.63 -3.27 -7.33
CA LYS A 49 30.98 -4.28 -6.33
C LYS A 49 30.41 -5.64 -6.70
N GLU A 50 31.27 -6.67 -6.73
CA GLU A 50 30.86 -8.03 -7.05
C GLU A 50 29.84 -8.56 -6.04
N GLU A 51 30.07 -8.30 -4.75
CA GLU A 51 29.18 -8.72 -3.67
C GLU A 51 27.75 -8.16 -3.84
N GLU A 52 27.62 -6.99 -4.46
CA GLU A 52 26.33 -6.38 -4.74
C GLU A 52 25.68 -6.93 -6.02
N ARG A 53 26.47 -7.35 -7.02
CA ARG A 53 25.93 -7.93 -8.25
C ARG A 53 25.21 -9.25 -7.99
N VAL A 54 25.76 -10.09 -7.11
CA VAL A 54 25.16 -11.37 -6.72
C VAL A 54 23.75 -11.21 -6.16
N ILE A 55 23.46 -10.11 -5.45
CA ILE A 55 22.12 -9.80 -4.92
C ILE A 55 21.07 -9.78 -6.03
N ALA A 56 21.41 -9.28 -7.23
CA ALA A 56 20.48 -9.16 -8.34
C ALA A 56 19.99 -10.51 -8.89
N GLU A 57 20.77 -11.57 -8.68
CA GLU A 57 20.50 -12.92 -9.16
C GLU A 57 19.94 -13.82 -8.04
N ASP A 58 20.41 -13.65 -6.81
CA ASP A 58 20.09 -14.54 -5.70
C ASP A 58 18.81 -14.17 -4.96
N VAL A 59 18.44 -12.88 -4.88
CA VAL A 59 17.26 -12.49 -4.10
C VAL A 59 15.98 -12.87 -4.82
N GLU A 60 15.27 -13.81 -4.21
CA GLU A 60 13.91 -14.21 -4.55
C GLU A 60 12.93 -13.07 -4.23
N LEU A 61 12.22 -12.59 -5.26
CA LEU A 61 11.30 -11.46 -5.15
C LEU A 61 9.94 -11.80 -5.78
N VAL A 62 8.87 -11.48 -5.05
CA VAL A 62 7.49 -11.50 -5.54
C VAL A 62 6.92 -10.08 -5.45
N SER A 63 6.66 -9.45 -6.58
CA SER A 63 6.05 -8.11 -6.65
C SER A 63 4.56 -8.23 -6.93
N CYS A 64 3.72 -7.65 -6.08
CA CYS A 64 2.26 -7.74 -6.15
C CYS A 64 1.63 -6.41 -6.54
N HIS A 65 0.62 -6.45 -7.43
CA HIS A 65 -0.18 -5.28 -7.79
C HIS A 65 -1.65 -5.62 -8.06
N ASN A 66 -2.54 -4.63 -7.95
CA ASN A 66 -3.98 -4.82 -8.16
C ASN A 66 -4.71 -3.57 -8.66
N ILE A 67 -5.93 -3.75 -9.20
CA ILE A 67 -6.80 -2.65 -9.66
C ILE A 67 -7.65 -2.02 -8.55
N SER A 68 -7.60 -2.58 -7.34
CA SER A 68 -8.55 -2.24 -6.26
C SER A 68 -8.23 -0.93 -5.54
N LYS A 69 -6.98 -0.51 -5.60
CA LYS A 69 -6.46 0.74 -5.02
C LYS A 69 -6.10 1.69 -6.15
N GLY A 70 -5.43 2.81 -5.87
CA GLY A 70 -5.09 3.73 -6.94
C GLY A 70 -6.22 4.69 -7.29
N VAL A 71 -5.99 5.34 -8.42
CA VAL A 71 -6.98 6.15 -9.12
C VAL A 71 -8.05 5.27 -9.80
N SER A 72 -7.72 4.00 -10.11
CA SER A 72 -8.68 3.05 -10.70
C SER A 72 -9.78 2.64 -9.72
N GLY A 73 -9.45 2.24 -8.49
CA GLY A 73 -10.45 1.99 -7.44
C GLY A 73 -11.47 0.87 -7.72
N GLU A 74 -11.15 -0.07 -8.61
CA GLU A 74 -12.06 -1.10 -9.14
C GLU A 74 -12.15 -2.35 -8.25
N CYS A 75 -12.36 -2.17 -6.94
CA CYS A 75 -12.25 -3.25 -5.95
C CYS A 75 -13.23 -4.41 -6.16
N GLY A 76 -14.41 -4.14 -6.72
CA GLY A 76 -15.44 -5.14 -7.05
C GLY A 76 -15.03 -6.10 -8.18
N ARG A 77 -14.12 -5.69 -9.06
CA ARG A 77 -13.65 -6.51 -10.18
C ARG A 77 -12.63 -7.59 -9.78
N ARG A 78 -12.02 -7.46 -8.60
CA ARG A 78 -11.10 -8.43 -7.99
C ARG A 78 -9.94 -8.84 -8.93
N GLY A 79 -9.39 -7.88 -9.66
CA GLY A 79 -8.21 -8.08 -10.54
C GLY A 79 -6.89 -7.79 -9.82
N GLY A 80 -5.89 -8.63 -10.06
CA GLY A 80 -4.54 -8.50 -9.52
C GLY A 80 -3.55 -9.36 -10.28
N TYR A 81 -2.27 -9.04 -10.15
CA TYR A 81 -1.17 -9.89 -10.60
C TYR A 81 -0.06 -9.89 -9.57
N PHE A 82 0.79 -10.90 -9.65
CA PHE A 82 2.10 -10.88 -9.04
C PHE A 82 3.13 -11.33 -10.06
N GLU A 83 4.36 -10.87 -9.87
CA GLU A 83 5.50 -11.26 -10.68
C GLU A 83 6.51 -12.00 -9.81
N LEU A 84 6.94 -13.18 -10.26
CA LEU A 84 8.01 -13.96 -9.65
C LEU A 84 9.34 -13.58 -10.31
N CYS A 85 10.37 -13.33 -9.50
CA CYS A 85 11.72 -13.01 -9.94
C CYS A 85 12.73 -13.81 -9.13
N ASN A 86 13.64 -14.48 -9.83
CA ASN A 86 14.69 -15.34 -9.26
C ASN A 86 14.16 -16.53 -8.42
N ILE A 87 12.89 -16.91 -8.60
CA ILE A 87 12.30 -18.08 -7.95
C ILE A 87 12.69 -19.34 -8.71
N SER A 88 13.04 -20.41 -7.99
CA SER A 88 13.38 -21.70 -8.62
C SER A 88 12.22 -22.27 -9.46
N PRO A 89 12.51 -22.91 -10.61
CA PRO A 89 11.47 -23.51 -11.45
C PRO A 89 10.58 -24.54 -10.72
N GLU A 90 11.13 -25.26 -9.76
CA GLU A 90 10.40 -26.24 -8.95
C GLU A 90 9.35 -25.56 -8.06
N VAL A 91 9.69 -24.41 -7.45
CA VAL A 91 8.77 -23.60 -6.64
C VAL A 91 7.74 -22.93 -7.54
N GLU A 92 8.14 -22.37 -8.68
CA GLU A 92 7.23 -21.80 -9.66
C GLU A 92 6.19 -22.84 -10.14
N ALA A 93 6.61 -24.08 -10.37
CA ALA A 93 5.70 -25.18 -10.72
C ALA A 93 4.68 -25.48 -9.61
N GLN A 94 5.06 -25.38 -8.33
CA GLN A 94 4.09 -25.52 -7.22
C GLN A 94 3.12 -24.34 -7.17
N VAL A 95 3.58 -23.11 -7.42
CA VAL A 95 2.72 -21.92 -7.50
C VAL A 95 1.72 -22.07 -8.64
N TYR A 96 2.16 -22.52 -9.82
CA TYR A 96 1.29 -22.79 -10.97
C TYR A 96 0.27 -23.88 -10.66
N LYS A 97 0.71 -24.99 -10.05
CA LYS A 97 -0.18 -26.07 -9.61
C LYS A 97 -1.26 -25.53 -8.67
N LEU A 98 -0.90 -24.74 -7.67
CA LEU A 98 -1.86 -24.12 -6.74
C LEU A 98 -2.83 -23.18 -7.47
N ALA A 99 -2.34 -22.33 -8.37
CA ALA A 99 -3.17 -21.42 -9.15
C ALA A 99 -4.19 -22.16 -10.02
N SER A 100 -3.80 -23.30 -10.60
CA SER A 100 -4.66 -24.12 -11.46
C SER A 100 -5.85 -24.76 -10.74
N VAL A 101 -5.79 -24.93 -9.41
CA VAL A 101 -6.91 -25.48 -8.61
C VAL A 101 -8.13 -24.56 -8.68
N SER A 102 -7.91 -23.24 -8.82
CA SER A 102 -8.97 -22.23 -8.91
C SER A 102 -9.41 -21.96 -10.37
N LEU A 103 -9.02 -22.80 -11.34
CA LEU A 103 -9.20 -22.62 -12.79
C LEU A 103 -8.48 -21.39 -13.36
N CYS A 104 -9.04 -20.20 -13.13
CA CYS A 104 -8.46 -18.91 -13.50
C CYS A 104 -9.15 -17.77 -12.73
N SER A 105 -8.54 -16.58 -12.75
CA SER A 105 -9.16 -15.37 -12.22
C SER A 105 -10.27 -14.88 -13.14
N SER A 106 -11.18 -14.05 -12.62
CA SER A 106 -12.32 -13.54 -13.41
C SER A 106 -11.84 -12.78 -14.66
N VAL A 107 -12.48 -13.02 -15.80
CA VAL A 107 -12.13 -12.33 -17.07
C VAL A 107 -12.25 -10.81 -16.92
N GLN A 108 -13.25 -10.32 -16.18
CA GLN A 108 -13.40 -8.89 -15.89
C GLN A 108 -12.22 -8.33 -15.07
N GLY A 109 -11.69 -9.10 -14.13
CA GLY A 109 -10.49 -8.72 -13.37
C GLY A 109 -9.25 -8.70 -14.25
N GLN A 110 -9.10 -9.67 -15.16
CA GLN A 110 -8.00 -9.72 -16.14
C GLN A 110 -8.05 -8.53 -17.11
N ILE A 111 -9.22 -8.19 -17.66
CA ILE A 111 -9.41 -7.00 -18.51
C ILE A 111 -9.07 -5.72 -17.72
N GLY A 112 -9.50 -5.63 -16.46
CA GLY A 112 -9.16 -4.49 -15.61
C GLY A 112 -7.66 -4.33 -15.41
N ILE A 113 -6.93 -5.44 -15.18
CA ILE A 113 -5.47 -5.41 -15.06
C ILE A 113 -4.83 -5.00 -16.39
N ASP A 114 -5.31 -5.51 -17.51
CA ASP A 114 -4.80 -5.18 -18.83
C ASP A 114 -4.90 -3.67 -19.14
N LEU A 115 -6.04 -3.05 -18.83
CA LEU A 115 -6.24 -1.61 -18.95
C LEU A 115 -5.39 -0.81 -17.97
N LEU A 116 -5.17 -1.32 -16.75
CA LEU A 116 -4.33 -0.69 -15.74
C LEU A 116 -2.86 -0.61 -16.21
N VAL A 117 -2.32 -1.68 -16.80
CA VAL A 117 -0.91 -1.72 -17.23
C VAL A 117 -0.69 -1.12 -18.62
N ARG A 118 -1.76 -0.88 -19.39
CA ARG A 118 -1.73 -0.22 -20.70
C ARG A 118 -2.71 0.96 -20.75
N PRO A 119 -2.47 2.03 -19.98
CA PRO A 119 -3.31 3.22 -20.02
C PRO A 119 -3.19 3.93 -21.39
N PRO A 120 -4.16 4.79 -21.76
CA PRO A 120 -4.08 5.61 -22.95
C PRO A 120 -2.79 6.43 -23.02
N LYS A 121 -2.24 6.59 -24.21
CA LYS A 121 -0.98 7.32 -24.46
C LYS A 121 -1.23 8.69 -25.08
N GLU A 122 -0.28 9.60 -24.90
CA GLU A 122 -0.34 10.91 -25.54
C GLU A 122 -0.47 10.80 -27.06
N GLY A 123 -1.50 11.46 -27.61
CA GLY A 123 -1.90 11.36 -29.01
C GLY A 123 -3.07 10.41 -29.30
N GLU A 124 -3.46 9.56 -28.34
CA GLU A 124 -4.66 8.72 -28.45
C GLU A 124 -5.93 9.49 -28.07
N GLU A 125 -7.07 9.11 -28.66
CA GLU A 125 -8.35 9.82 -28.54
C GLU A 125 -8.79 10.05 -27.08
N SER A 126 -8.63 9.04 -26.23
CA SER A 126 -9.08 9.08 -24.82
C SER A 126 -8.04 9.61 -23.84
N TYR A 127 -6.81 9.93 -24.27
CA TYR A 127 -5.74 10.32 -23.36
C TYR A 127 -6.02 11.62 -22.61
N ALA A 128 -6.52 12.63 -23.31
CA ALA A 128 -6.81 13.92 -22.68
C ALA A 128 -7.83 13.78 -21.54
N LEU A 129 -8.92 13.05 -21.80
CA LEU A 129 -9.95 12.76 -20.80
C LEU A 129 -9.40 11.90 -19.65
N PHE A 130 -8.70 10.81 -19.96
CA PHE A 130 -8.08 9.94 -18.97
C PHE A 130 -7.15 10.71 -18.03
N LYS A 131 -6.31 11.59 -18.58
CA LYS A 131 -5.39 12.42 -17.79
C LYS A 131 -6.14 13.41 -16.89
N GLU A 132 -7.17 14.07 -17.40
CA GLU A 132 -8.00 14.99 -16.62
C GLU A 132 -8.67 14.28 -15.44
N GLU A 133 -9.32 13.15 -15.69
CA GLU A 133 -10.02 12.37 -14.67
C GLU A 133 -9.06 11.84 -13.61
N THR A 134 -7.94 11.28 -14.04
CA THR A 134 -6.98 10.66 -13.12
C THR A 134 -6.27 11.69 -12.24
N GLU A 135 -5.88 12.83 -12.81
CA GLU A 135 -5.28 13.93 -12.07
C GLU A 135 -6.30 14.55 -11.09
N GLY A 136 -7.55 14.74 -11.52
CA GLY A 136 -8.62 15.28 -10.67
C GLY A 136 -8.90 14.41 -9.45
N ILE A 137 -8.94 13.08 -9.63
CA ILE A 137 -9.07 12.11 -8.53
C ILE A 137 -7.85 12.20 -7.60
N TYR A 138 -6.65 12.21 -8.16
CA TYR A 138 -5.41 12.30 -7.38
C TYR A 138 -5.37 13.57 -6.51
N GLN A 139 -5.66 14.74 -7.10
CA GLN A 139 -5.68 16.02 -6.38
C GLN A 139 -6.75 16.04 -5.28
N THR A 140 -7.90 15.43 -5.53
CA THR A 140 -8.96 15.28 -4.52
C THR A 140 -8.49 14.43 -3.34
N LEU A 141 -7.82 13.30 -3.60
CA LEU A 141 -7.29 12.43 -2.56
C LEU A 141 -6.19 13.12 -1.75
N LYS A 142 -5.28 13.83 -2.42
CA LYS A 142 -4.23 14.63 -1.78
C LYS A 142 -4.82 15.70 -0.86
N SER A 143 -5.74 16.52 -1.38
CA SER A 143 -6.39 17.57 -0.59
C SER A 143 -7.13 17.03 0.63
N ARG A 144 -7.80 15.87 0.50
CA ARG A 144 -8.46 15.21 1.63
C ARG A 144 -7.47 14.73 2.68
N SER A 145 -6.35 14.15 2.25
CA SER A 145 -5.28 13.71 3.14
C SER A 145 -4.72 14.88 3.97
N GLU A 146 -4.37 15.98 3.31
CA GLU A 146 -3.84 17.19 3.96
C GLU A 146 -4.83 17.79 4.96
N LYS A 147 -6.11 17.91 4.57
CA LYS A 147 -7.17 18.40 5.44
C LYS A 147 -7.36 17.52 6.67
N MET A 148 -7.39 16.20 6.49
CA MET A 148 -7.55 15.26 7.61
C MET A 148 -6.34 15.27 8.53
N HIS A 149 -5.13 15.33 7.98
CA HIS A 149 -3.89 15.45 8.74
C HIS A 149 -3.91 16.71 9.62
N ALA A 150 -4.23 17.88 9.05
CA ALA A 150 -4.35 19.13 9.80
C ALA A 150 -5.41 19.02 10.91
N LYS A 151 -6.59 18.46 10.61
CA LYS A 151 -7.67 18.29 11.59
C LYS A 151 -7.31 17.32 12.72
N PHE A 152 -6.55 16.26 12.46
CA PHE A 152 -6.08 15.38 13.52
C PHE A 152 -5.10 16.09 14.46
N ASN A 153 -4.17 16.88 13.92
CA ASN A 153 -3.19 17.61 14.72
C ASN A 153 -3.76 18.81 15.49
N GLU A 154 -4.98 19.25 15.17
CA GLU A 154 -5.73 20.22 15.99
C GLU A 154 -6.33 19.57 17.26
N LEU A 155 -6.45 18.23 17.33
CA LEU A 155 -7.08 17.55 18.45
C LEU A 155 -6.09 17.35 19.61
N PRO A 156 -6.50 17.64 20.86
CA PRO A 156 -5.65 17.45 22.02
C PRO A 156 -5.33 15.97 22.23
N GLY A 157 -4.06 15.66 22.45
CA GLY A 157 -3.60 14.28 22.66
C GLY A 157 -3.57 13.43 21.38
N VAL A 158 -3.68 14.04 20.20
CA VAL A 158 -3.55 13.35 18.91
C VAL A 158 -2.34 13.90 18.17
N VAL A 159 -1.50 13.01 17.65
CA VAL A 159 -0.38 13.37 16.77
C VAL A 159 -0.50 12.54 15.51
N CYS A 160 -0.54 13.17 14.35
CA CYS A 160 -0.67 12.48 13.07
C CYS A 160 0.46 12.90 12.14
N ASN A 161 1.16 11.92 11.58
CA ASN A 161 2.14 12.18 10.52
C ASN A 161 1.41 12.50 9.20
N GLU A 162 2.11 13.18 8.29
CA GLU A 162 1.64 13.35 6.92
C GLU A 162 1.62 12.01 6.19
N ALA A 163 0.58 11.74 5.40
CA ALA A 163 0.58 10.60 4.51
C ALA A 163 1.48 10.90 3.30
N GLN A 164 2.50 10.08 3.08
CA GLN A 164 3.36 10.17 1.89
C GLN A 164 2.67 9.58 0.64
N GLY A 165 1.63 8.78 0.84
CA GLY A 165 0.87 8.13 -0.22
C GLY A 165 -0.29 7.32 0.33
N ALA A 166 -0.81 6.40 -0.50
CA ALA A 166 -1.95 5.54 -0.19
C ALA A 166 -3.22 6.33 0.20
N LEU A 167 -4.08 5.72 1.02
CA LEU A 167 -5.40 6.26 1.39
C LEU A 167 -5.61 6.40 2.90
N TYR A 168 -4.56 6.21 3.70
CA TYR A 168 -4.67 6.09 5.15
C TYR A 168 -3.80 7.11 5.88
N LEU A 169 -4.36 7.66 6.96
CA LEU A 169 -3.63 8.35 8.00
C LEU A 169 -3.65 7.47 9.25
N PHE A 170 -2.59 7.54 10.03
CA PHE A 170 -2.39 6.69 11.20
C PHE A 170 -2.04 7.56 12.41
N PRO A 171 -3.05 8.17 13.05
CA PRO A 171 -2.83 9.06 14.19
C PRO A 171 -2.44 8.29 15.44
N GLU A 172 -1.41 8.76 16.13
CA GLU A 172 -1.05 8.37 17.49
C GLU A 172 -2.01 9.02 18.49
N LEU A 173 -2.57 8.22 19.40
CA LEU A 173 -3.44 8.69 20.47
C LEU A 173 -2.70 8.63 21.81
N ARG A 174 -2.45 9.79 22.40
CA ARG A 174 -1.87 9.93 23.74
C ARG A 174 -2.98 9.89 24.77
N LEU A 175 -3.31 8.67 25.18
CA LEU A 175 -4.38 8.41 26.14
C LEU A 175 -3.93 8.71 27.58
N PRO A 176 -4.85 9.12 28.48
CA PRO A 176 -4.52 9.35 29.88
C PRO A 176 -4.13 8.05 30.58
N ALA A 177 -3.28 8.13 31.61
CA ALA A 177 -2.73 6.96 32.32
C ALA A 177 -3.79 5.97 32.85
N GLY A 178 -5.00 6.46 33.20
CA GLY A 178 -6.10 5.61 33.65
C GLY A 178 -6.78 4.79 32.54
N ALA A 179 -6.56 5.11 31.26
CA ALA A 179 -7.18 4.43 30.14
C ALA A 179 -6.71 2.97 30.03
N GLU A 180 -5.42 2.72 30.24
CA GLU A 180 -4.87 1.37 30.20
C GLU A 180 -5.43 0.49 31.33
N LYS A 181 -5.56 1.06 32.53
CA LYS A 181 -6.17 0.36 33.67
C LYS A 181 -7.61 -0.06 33.37
N LYS A 182 -8.43 0.85 32.83
CA LYS A 182 -9.82 0.56 32.45
C LYS A 182 -9.93 -0.47 31.33
N ALA A 183 -9.00 -0.45 30.36
CA ALA A 183 -8.94 -1.46 29.32
C ALA A 183 -8.62 -2.85 29.89
N LYS A 184 -7.64 -2.93 30.82
CA LYS A 184 -7.29 -4.17 31.53
C LYS A 184 -8.43 -4.69 32.40
N GLU A 185 -9.11 -3.83 33.15
CA GLU A 185 -10.31 -4.19 33.94
C GLU A 185 -11.44 -4.74 33.06
N ALA A 186 -11.55 -4.24 31.83
CA ALA A 186 -12.50 -4.73 30.83
C ALA A 186 -12.00 -5.97 30.05
N GLY A 187 -10.80 -6.49 30.34
CA GLY A 187 -10.20 -7.63 29.66
C GLY A 187 -9.87 -7.37 28.18
N LYS A 188 -9.63 -6.11 27.79
CA LYS A 188 -9.40 -5.70 26.39
C LYS A 188 -8.06 -5.00 26.21
N LYS A 189 -7.54 -5.03 24.99
CA LYS A 189 -6.45 -4.13 24.59
C LYS A 189 -6.94 -2.68 24.59
N ILE A 190 -6.00 -1.74 24.75
CA ILE A 190 -6.34 -0.32 24.93
C ILE A 190 -7.03 0.29 23.70
N ASP A 191 -6.60 -0.10 22.50
CA ASP A 191 -7.19 0.29 21.22
C ASP A 191 -8.60 -0.30 21.04
N GLU A 192 -8.78 -1.59 21.30
CA GLU A 192 -10.08 -2.28 21.26
C GLU A 192 -11.06 -1.73 22.29
N TYR A 193 -10.56 -1.27 23.44
CA TYR A 193 -11.35 -0.61 24.46
C TYR A 193 -11.77 0.80 24.01
N TYR A 194 -10.84 1.59 23.47
CA TYR A 194 -11.05 3.01 23.16
C TYR A 194 -11.79 3.25 21.83
N CYS A 195 -11.43 2.53 20.77
CA CYS A 195 -11.92 2.79 19.42
C CYS A 195 -13.46 2.74 19.30
N PRO A 196 -14.19 1.81 19.95
CA PRO A 196 -15.64 1.82 19.94
C PRO A 196 -16.27 3.01 20.67
N GLN A 197 -15.58 3.59 21.66
CA GLN A 197 -16.04 4.73 22.46
C GLN A 197 -15.83 6.07 21.76
N ALA A 198 -14.81 6.14 20.89
CA ALA A 198 -14.55 7.27 20.01
C ALA A 198 -15.61 7.41 18.89
N ARG A 199 -16.50 6.42 18.72
CA ARG A 199 -17.63 6.53 17.78
C ARG A 199 -18.64 7.54 18.31
N PRO A 200 -19.19 8.43 17.45
CA PRO A 200 -20.22 9.36 17.88
C PRO A 200 -21.43 8.61 18.44
N LYS A 201 -21.91 9.04 19.61
CA LYS A 201 -23.02 8.41 20.35
C LYS A 201 -24.41 8.86 19.89
N SER A 202 -24.52 9.60 18.79
CA SER A 202 -25.79 10.07 18.24
C SER A 202 -25.73 10.24 16.73
N ASN A 203 -26.88 10.12 16.06
CA ASN A 203 -27.11 10.34 14.61
C ASN A 203 -26.90 11.81 14.17
N THR A 204 -26.09 12.55 14.90
CA THR A 204 -25.68 13.93 14.63
C THR A 204 -24.37 13.91 13.84
N ASN A 205 -24.42 14.54 12.68
CA ASN A 205 -23.44 14.66 11.59
C ASN A 205 -22.02 15.18 11.94
N ARG A 206 -21.45 14.94 13.13
CA ARG A 206 -20.16 15.52 13.52
C ARG A 206 -18.94 14.59 13.47
N PHE A 207 -19.08 13.27 13.33
CA PHE A 207 -17.92 12.39 13.14
C PHE A 207 -18.28 11.16 12.29
N LYS A 208 -18.41 11.33 10.97
CA LYS A 208 -18.21 10.19 10.05
C LYS A 208 -16.70 9.97 9.94
N VAL A 209 -16.11 9.29 10.92
CA VAL A 209 -14.79 8.66 10.74
C VAL A 209 -15.01 7.54 9.74
N CYS A 210 -15.05 7.88 8.45
CA CYS A 210 -14.97 6.91 7.37
C CYS A 210 -13.63 6.19 7.51
N ASN A 211 -13.67 4.93 7.97
CA ASN A 211 -12.59 3.96 7.86
C ASN A 211 -11.18 4.51 8.14
N VAL A 212 -10.99 5.21 9.26
CA VAL A 212 -9.65 5.44 9.80
C VAL A 212 -9.32 4.21 10.61
N PHE A 213 -8.50 3.33 10.04
CA PHE A 213 -7.83 2.30 10.82
C PHE A 213 -6.86 3.03 11.76
N VAL A 214 -7.33 3.29 12.98
CA VAL A 214 -6.46 3.69 14.08
C VAL A 214 -5.80 2.42 14.57
N GLY A 215 -4.65 2.08 14.02
CA GLY A 215 -3.75 1.20 14.76
C GLY A 215 -2.98 2.09 15.73
N VAL A 216 -2.95 1.68 16.99
CA VAL A 216 -2.09 2.28 17.99
C VAL A 216 -0.82 1.43 17.97
N LEU A 217 0.31 2.00 17.53
CA LEU A 217 1.59 1.36 17.80
C LEU A 217 1.83 1.47 19.32
N LEU A 218 1.93 0.33 19.99
CA LEU A 218 2.47 0.20 21.35
C LEU A 218 4.00 0.17 21.30
#